data_AF-A0A6L8UKY7-F1
#
_entry.id   AF-A0A6L8UKY7-F1
#
_cell.length_a   1.000
_cell.length_b   1.000
_cell.length_c   1.000
_cell.angle_alpha   90.00
_cell.angle_beta   90.00
_cell.angle_gamma   90.00
#
_symmetry.space_group_name_H-M   'P 1'
#
loop_
_entity.id
_entity.type
_entity.pdbx_description
1 polymer ?
#
loop_
_entity_poly.entity_id
_entity_poly.type
_entity_poly.pdbx_seq_one_letter_code
_entity_poly.pdbx_strand_id
1 'polypeptide(L)'
;MGRKKVLSYIFVPVIIVLGCAVLALLLAYLAPRPPVEKVENARITLSRALTFSANIYSADLYRESERFYDSSMVKWSRENERFFLFRNFDEVEKYADLSVEKAKEAIETAKENVISIKTRIEYRIDTLNNIVAHLNKIFTNYPLSTEVREMISKGKLLLKEAEIAFSREEYLHANTKIVDAEHFLTESLNNATGNLEDYFRSYPIWRQWVDKTISDSRRNKSYSIIVDKYARKCHIYYNGIRQHVYDVELGKNWVGHKRIKGDKATPEGMYKVIRKLGSGRTKYYKALLLDYPNEEDKAEFRRDLETGVLPPTAGIGGLIEIHGRGGRGIDWTDGCIALTDWEMDVVFRLAGEGTPVTIVGSMVKLDEIHN
;
A
#
# COMPACT_ATOMS: atom_id res chain seq x y z
N MET A 1 63.08 27.50 -88.09
CA MET A 1 62.31 28.51 -87.32
C MET A 1 61.11 27.87 -86.58
N GLY A 2 61.31 26.75 -85.86
CA GLY A 2 60.18 25.91 -85.36
C GLY A 2 60.18 25.49 -83.88
N ARG A 3 61.28 25.68 -83.11
CA ARG A 3 61.34 25.24 -81.70
C ARG A 3 60.82 26.25 -80.67
N LYS A 4 60.94 27.57 -80.94
CA LYS A 4 60.48 28.63 -80.00
C LYS A 4 58.96 28.80 -79.95
N LYS A 5 58.24 28.52 -81.05
CA LYS A 5 56.77 28.60 -81.08
C LYS A 5 56.12 27.44 -80.31
N VAL A 6 56.67 26.22 -80.40
CA VAL A 6 56.14 25.04 -79.69
C VAL A 6 56.26 25.17 -78.16
N LEU A 7 57.36 25.74 -77.65
CA LEU A 7 57.47 26.04 -76.20
C LEU A 7 56.45 27.08 -75.74
N SER A 8 56.18 28.13 -76.54
CA SER A 8 55.23 29.19 -76.22
C SER A 8 53.77 28.72 -76.17
N TYR A 9 53.37 27.77 -77.03
CA TYR A 9 52.01 27.22 -77.03
C TYR A 9 51.72 26.28 -75.85
N ILE A 10 52.76 25.75 -75.19
CA ILE A 10 52.62 24.87 -74.01
C ILE A 10 52.80 25.65 -72.70
N PHE A 11 53.72 26.62 -72.65
CA PHE A 11 54.00 27.39 -71.44
C PHE A 11 52.85 28.32 -71.02
N VAL A 12 52.16 28.98 -71.97
CA VAL A 12 51.08 29.93 -71.64
C VAL A 12 49.87 29.23 -71.00
N PRO A 13 49.34 28.10 -71.54
CA PRO A 13 48.28 27.34 -70.87
C PRO A 13 48.71 26.83 -69.49
N VAL A 14 49.95 26.37 -69.34
CA VAL A 14 50.47 25.87 -68.07
C VAL A 14 50.54 26.99 -67.02
N ILE A 15 50.98 28.20 -67.40
CA ILE A 15 50.99 29.38 -66.50
C ILE A 15 49.57 29.81 -66.13
N ILE A 16 48.61 29.75 -67.07
CA ILE A 16 47.20 30.07 -66.79
C ILE A 16 46.60 29.03 -65.84
N VAL A 17 46.86 27.73 -66.07
CA VAL A 17 46.38 26.66 -65.19
C VAL A 17 47.01 26.77 -63.80
N LEU A 18 48.32 27.04 -63.70
CA LEU A 18 48.99 27.31 -62.42
C LEU A 18 48.43 28.57 -61.75
N GLY A 19 48.18 29.65 -62.49
CA GLY A 19 47.59 30.88 -61.98
C GLY A 19 46.16 30.68 -61.49
N CYS A 20 45.33 29.94 -62.23
CA CYS A 20 43.99 29.54 -61.82
C CYS A 20 44.02 28.60 -60.62
N ALA A 21 44.99 27.68 -60.53
CA ALA A 21 45.17 26.80 -59.38
C ALA A 21 45.59 27.58 -58.13
N VAL A 22 46.54 28.51 -58.26
CA VAL A 22 46.96 29.39 -57.16
C VAL A 22 45.81 30.29 -56.73
N LEU A 23 45.06 30.88 -57.68
CA LEU A 23 43.88 31.69 -57.38
C LEU A 23 42.78 30.86 -56.71
N ALA A 24 42.52 29.62 -57.17
CA ALA A 24 41.56 28.72 -56.55
C ALA A 24 41.99 28.33 -55.14
N LEU A 25 43.28 28.06 -54.90
CA LEU A 25 43.82 27.81 -53.56
C LEU A 25 43.69 29.04 -52.64
N LEU A 26 43.92 30.24 -53.18
CA LEU A 26 43.83 31.49 -52.44
C LEU A 26 42.37 31.85 -52.10
N LEU A 27 41.44 31.62 -53.03
CA LEU A 27 40.00 31.74 -52.79
C LEU A 27 39.49 30.68 -51.81
N ALA A 28 39.97 29.44 -51.89
CA ALA A 28 39.64 28.38 -50.93
C ALA A 28 40.19 28.68 -49.52
N TYR A 29 41.36 29.31 -49.43
CA TYR A 29 41.95 29.73 -48.15
C TYR A 29 41.18 30.88 -47.49
N LEU A 30 40.65 31.81 -48.30
CA LEU A 30 39.81 32.92 -47.84
C LEU A 30 38.36 32.51 -47.53
N ALA A 31 37.94 31.31 -47.93
CA ALA A 31 36.60 30.83 -47.68
C ALA A 31 36.36 30.60 -46.17
N PRO A 32 35.25 31.11 -45.62
CA PRO A 32 34.86 30.83 -44.23
C PRO A 32 34.80 29.32 -43.97
N ARG A 33 35.45 28.87 -42.89
CA ARG A 33 35.48 27.45 -42.54
C ARG A 33 34.16 27.05 -41.86
N PRO A 34 33.53 25.93 -42.25
CA PRO A 34 32.33 25.46 -41.59
C PRO A 34 32.65 25.01 -40.15
N PRO A 35 31.76 25.28 -39.17
CA PRO A 35 32.01 25.02 -37.74
C PRO A 35 31.72 23.56 -37.37
N VAL A 36 32.33 22.63 -38.10
CA VAL A 36 32.10 21.18 -37.97
C VAL A 36 32.30 20.70 -36.54
N GLU A 37 33.36 21.16 -35.88
CA GLU A 37 33.71 20.75 -34.51
C GLU A 37 32.64 21.19 -33.49
N LYS A 38 32.12 22.42 -33.61
CA LYS A 38 31.10 22.93 -32.69
C LYS A 38 29.78 22.18 -32.85
N VAL A 39 29.34 21.95 -34.09
CA VAL A 39 28.10 21.22 -34.35
C VAL A 39 28.23 19.75 -33.95
N GLU A 40 29.39 19.14 -34.20
CA GLU A 40 29.66 17.77 -33.76
C GLU A 40 29.66 17.67 -32.21
N ASN A 41 30.26 18.64 -31.52
CA ASN A 41 30.22 18.72 -30.07
C ASN A 41 28.78 18.89 -29.54
N ALA A 42 27.95 19.70 -30.19
CA ALA A 42 26.53 19.84 -29.86
C ALA A 42 25.79 18.51 -29.99
N ARG A 43 25.99 17.79 -31.10
CA ARG A 43 25.41 16.46 -31.34
C ARG A 43 25.84 15.44 -30.29
N ILE A 44 27.13 15.38 -29.98
CA ILE A 44 27.68 14.47 -28.97
C ILE A 44 27.12 14.81 -27.58
N THR A 45 27.04 16.09 -27.23
CA THR A 45 26.54 16.53 -25.92
C THR A 45 25.04 16.23 -25.77
N LEU A 46 24.25 16.44 -26.83
CA LEU A 46 22.83 16.07 -26.85
C LEU A 46 22.63 14.55 -26.71
N SER A 47 23.44 13.76 -27.43
CA SER A 47 23.45 12.30 -27.28
C SER A 47 23.86 11.86 -25.87
N ARG A 48 24.86 12.52 -25.27
CA ARG A 48 25.24 12.30 -23.87
C ARG A 48 24.09 12.62 -22.92
N ALA A 49 23.30 13.67 -23.16
CA ALA A 49 22.15 14.00 -22.33
C ALA A 49 21.10 12.86 -22.29
N LEU A 50 20.91 12.14 -23.40
CA LEU A 50 20.07 10.93 -23.43
C LEU A 50 20.61 9.80 -22.55
N THR A 51 21.93 9.63 -22.46
CA THR A 51 22.52 8.59 -21.58
C THR A 51 22.23 8.85 -20.09
N PHE A 52 21.98 10.11 -19.71
CA PHE A 52 21.51 10.51 -18.39
C PHE A 52 19.98 10.60 -18.29
N SER A 53 19.25 10.13 -19.30
CA SER A 53 17.79 10.22 -19.38
C SER A 53 17.25 11.64 -19.17
N ALA A 54 17.98 12.66 -19.65
CA ALA A 54 17.58 14.05 -19.51
C ALA A 54 16.27 14.37 -20.26
N ASN A 55 15.94 13.62 -21.30
CA ASN A 55 14.64 13.68 -21.97
C ASN A 55 13.45 13.29 -21.06
N ILE A 56 13.70 12.57 -19.97
CA ILE A 56 12.69 12.15 -18.99
C ILE A 56 12.76 13.06 -17.76
N TYR A 57 13.95 13.17 -17.16
CA TYR A 57 14.14 13.84 -15.86
C TYR A 57 14.45 15.34 -15.98
N SER A 58 14.67 15.86 -17.18
CA SER A 58 14.89 17.28 -17.46
C SER A 58 14.34 17.66 -18.85
N ALA A 59 13.12 17.19 -19.12
CA ALA A 59 12.56 17.12 -20.47
C ALA A 59 12.49 18.49 -21.17
N ASP A 60 12.24 19.56 -20.43
CA ASP A 60 12.12 20.91 -20.99
C ASP A 60 13.48 21.46 -21.45
N LEU A 61 14.53 21.33 -20.62
CA LEU A 61 15.90 21.73 -20.99
C LEU A 61 16.46 20.88 -22.12
N TYR A 62 16.16 19.58 -22.12
CA TYR A 62 16.53 18.68 -23.21
C TYR A 62 15.86 19.10 -24.53
N ARG A 63 14.54 19.36 -24.52
CA ARG A 63 13.79 19.85 -25.70
C ARG A 63 14.27 21.23 -26.17
N GLU A 64 14.73 22.09 -25.26
CA GLU A 64 15.33 23.36 -25.63
C GLU A 64 16.68 23.18 -26.34
N SER A 65 17.54 22.30 -25.83
CA SER A 65 18.81 21.94 -26.47
C SER A 65 18.62 21.36 -27.87
N GLU A 66 17.64 20.47 -28.04
CA GLU A 66 17.27 19.88 -29.34
C GLU A 66 16.83 20.95 -30.34
N ARG A 67 15.95 21.88 -29.93
CA ARG A 67 15.53 23.01 -30.78
C ARG A 67 16.69 23.91 -31.22
N PHE A 68 17.67 24.14 -30.35
CA PHE A 68 18.87 24.90 -30.72
C PHE A 68 19.76 24.13 -31.70
N TYR A 69 19.92 22.81 -31.50
CA TYR A 69 20.65 21.98 -32.45
C TYR A 69 19.99 21.98 -33.84
N ASP A 70 18.67 21.79 -33.89
CA ASP A 70 17.90 21.84 -35.13
C ASP A 70 18.03 23.19 -35.83
N SER A 71 17.96 24.28 -35.06
CA SER A 71 18.18 25.63 -35.57
C SER A 71 19.58 25.78 -36.19
N SER A 72 20.62 25.26 -35.54
CA SER A 72 21.99 25.23 -36.07
C SER A 72 22.07 24.46 -37.40
N MET A 73 21.47 23.28 -37.48
CA MET A 73 21.46 22.44 -38.69
C MET A 73 20.71 23.08 -39.85
N VAL A 74 19.56 23.70 -39.59
CA VAL A 74 18.78 24.43 -40.61
C VAL A 74 19.59 25.61 -41.14
N LYS A 75 20.26 26.37 -40.27
CA LYS A 75 21.11 27.50 -40.67
C LYS A 75 22.32 27.02 -41.47
N TRP A 76 22.96 25.93 -41.05
CA TRP A 76 24.09 25.36 -41.79
C TRP A 76 23.68 24.90 -43.20
N SER A 77 22.54 24.22 -43.32
CA SER A 77 22.00 23.82 -44.64
C SER A 77 21.84 25.03 -45.58
N ARG A 78 21.29 26.14 -45.08
CA ARG A 78 21.11 27.38 -45.86
C ARG A 78 22.42 28.02 -46.30
N GLU A 79 23.43 28.03 -45.43
CA GLU A 79 24.76 28.55 -45.81
C GLU A 79 25.46 27.66 -46.84
N ASN A 80 25.22 26.34 -46.82
CA ASN A 80 25.77 25.44 -47.82
C ASN A 80 25.19 25.66 -49.23
N GLU A 81 23.96 26.18 -49.33
CA GLU A 81 23.35 26.60 -50.61
C GLU A 81 23.96 27.88 -51.19
N ARG A 82 24.62 28.70 -50.34
CA ARG A 82 25.30 29.92 -50.78
C ARG A 82 26.64 29.62 -51.44
N PHE A 83 27.04 30.52 -52.34
CA PHE A 83 28.38 30.51 -52.93
C PHE A 83 29.46 30.56 -51.84
N PHE A 84 30.48 29.70 -51.96
CA PHE A 84 31.38 29.35 -50.85
C PHE A 84 32.16 30.52 -50.24
N LEU A 85 32.40 31.61 -50.97
CA LEU A 85 33.06 32.82 -50.46
C LEU A 85 32.15 33.73 -49.63
N PHE A 86 30.82 33.60 -49.74
CA PHE A 86 29.84 34.48 -49.11
C PHE A 86 29.04 33.81 -47.98
N ARG A 87 29.55 32.68 -47.47
CA ARG A 87 28.94 31.96 -46.35
C ARG A 87 29.22 32.67 -45.03
N ASN A 88 28.26 32.67 -44.10
CA ASN A 88 28.46 33.15 -42.74
C ASN A 88 27.95 32.09 -41.75
N PHE A 89 28.85 31.57 -40.92
CA PHE A 89 28.53 30.50 -39.98
C PHE A 89 28.29 30.97 -38.53
N ASP A 90 28.27 32.28 -38.26
CA ASP A 90 28.15 32.83 -36.90
C ASP A 90 26.86 32.37 -36.20
N GLU A 91 25.73 32.33 -36.92
CA GLU A 91 24.47 31.81 -36.37
C GLU A 91 24.52 30.30 -36.13
N VAL A 92 25.21 29.54 -36.99
CA VAL A 92 25.41 28.09 -36.82
C VAL A 92 26.19 27.82 -35.54
N GLU A 93 27.28 28.57 -35.33
CA GLU A 93 28.08 28.49 -34.11
C GLU A 93 27.29 28.87 -32.87
N LYS A 94 26.58 30.01 -32.92
CA LYS A 94 25.76 30.49 -31.80
C LYS A 94 24.74 29.44 -31.35
N TYR A 95 23.99 28.88 -32.29
CA TYR A 95 22.97 27.88 -31.98
C TYR A 95 23.58 26.54 -31.54
N ALA A 96 24.74 26.15 -32.08
CA ALA A 96 25.47 24.98 -31.61
C ALA A 96 25.95 25.16 -30.15
N ASP A 97 26.51 26.33 -29.81
CA ASP A 97 26.98 26.64 -28.45
C ASP A 97 25.82 26.68 -27.45
N LEU A 98 24.68 27.30 -27.81
CA LEU A 98 23.45 27.29 -27.00
C LEU A 98 22.89 25.87 -26.78
N SER A 99 22.95 25.02 -27.81
CA SER A 99 22.54 23.62 -27.68
C SER A 99 23.43 22.87 -26.67
N VAL A 100 24.76 23.05 -26.73
CA VAL A 100 25.71 22.45 -25.78
C VAL A 100 25.44 22.94 -24.36
N GLU A 101 25.21 24.23 -24.17
CA GLU A 101 24.91 24.83 -22.87
C GLU A 101 23.65 24.20 -22.26
N LYS A 102 22.54 24.18 -23.01
CA LYS A 102 21.28 23.58 -22.54
C LYS A 102 21.37 22.08 -22.34
N ALA A 103 22.14 21.35 -23.14
CA ALA A 103 22.35 19.92 -22.93
C ALA A 103 23.12 19.63 -21.63
N LYS A 104 24.13 20.44 -21.29
CA LYS A 104 24.87 20.33 -20.03
C LYS A 104 23.98 20.66 -18.83
N GLU A 105 23.20 21.72 -18.91
CA GLU A 105 22.21 22.09 -17.89
C GLU A 105 21.20 20.95 -17.69
N ALA A 106 20.66 20.40 -18.79
CA ALA A 106 19.73 19.28 -18.75
C ALA A 106 20.32 18.03 -18.06
N ILE A 107 21.61 17.74 -18.28
CA ILE A 107 22.31 16.62 -17.62
C ILE A 107 22.39 16.82 -16.12
N GLU A 108 22.83 17.98 -15.64
CA GLU A 108 22.99 18.23 -14.20
C GLU A 108 21.62 18.22 -13.50
N THR A 109 20.63 18.90 -14.07
CA THR A 109 19.25 18.87 -13.55
C THR A 109 18.66 17.46 -13.55
N ALA A 110 18.93 16.64 -14.58
CA ALA A 110 18.45 15.26 -14.62
C ALA A 110 19.03 14.41 -13.48
N LYS A 111 20.34 14.54 -13.19
CA LYS A 111 20.98 13.84 -12.07
C LYS A 111 20.36 14.23 -10.73
N GLU A 112 20.17 15.53 -10.50
CA GLU A 112 19.54 16.04 -9.28
C GLU A 112 18.11 15.51 -9.12
N ASN A 113 17.33 15.56 -10.20
CA ASN A 113 15.95 15.08 -10.21
C ASN A 113 15.86 13.56 -9.95
N VAL A 114 16.78 12.76 -10.49
CA VAL A 114 16.87 11.32 -10.19
C VAL A 114 17.14 11.09 -8.70
N ILE A 115 18.09 11.81 -8.09
CA ILE A 115 18.41 11.68 -6.65
C ILE A 115 17.19 12.06 -5.80
N SER A 116 16.53 13.16 -6.14
CA SER A 116 15.32 13.63 -5.44
C SER A 116 14.17 12.62 -5.54
N ILE A 117 13.89 12.12 -6.75
CA ILE A 117 12.86 11.10 -6.98
C ILE A 117 13.18 9.82 -6.22
N LYS A 118 14.43 9.34 -6.29
CA LYS A 118 14.88 8.15 -5.58
C LYS A 118 14.60 8.28 -4.08
N THR A 119 15.05 9.38 -3.48
CA THR A 119 14.89 9.65 -2.03
C THR A 119 13.42 9.67 -1.63
N ARG A 120 12.57 10.32 -2.43
CA ARG A 120 11.12 10.39 -2.18
C ARG A 120 10.45 9.00 -2.28
N ILE A 121 10.84 8.21 -3.27
CA ILE A 121 10.31 6.86 -3.47
C ILE A 121 10.73 5.95 -2.31
N GLU A 122 12.00 6.00 -1.92
CA GLU A 122 12.55 5.24 -0.79
C GLU A 122 11.78 5.53 0.51
N TYR A 123 11.60 6.80 0.84
CA TYR A 123 10.80 7.22 2.00
C TYR A 123 9.36 6.70 1.98
N ARG A 124 8.70 6.73 0.80
CA ARG A 124 7.34 6.22 0.65
C ARG A 124 7.28 4.70 0.79
N ILE A 125 8.24 3.95 0.24
CA ILE A 125 8.34 2.50 0.43
C ILE A 125 8.45 2.16 1.92
N ASP A 126 9.35 2.84 2.64
CA ASP A 126 9.53 2.62 4.08
C ASP A 126 8.24 2.91 4.87
N THR A 127 7.57 4.02 4.54
CA THR A 127 6.29 4.39 5.15
C THR A 127 5.22 3.32 4.91
N LEU A 128 5.08 2.83 3.67
CA LEU A 128 4.10 1.80 3.33
C LEU A 128 4.43 0.45 3.96
N ASN A 129 5.71 0.10 4.06
CA ASN A 129 6.16 -1.10 4.79
C ASN A 129 5.81 -1.00 6.28
N ASN A 130 5.95 0.17 6.90
CA ASN A 130 5.50 0.41 8.27
C ASN A 130 3.98 0.26 8.42
N ILE A 131 3.18 0.76 7.47
CA ILE A 131 1.73 0.56 7.44
C ILE A 131 1.39 -0.93 7.34
N VAL A 132 2.06 -1.68 6.45
CA VAL A 132 1.86 -3.12 6.31
C VAL A 132 2.21 -3.87 7.60
N ALA A 133 3.33 -3.50 8.25
CA ALA A 133 3.72 -4.08 9.53
C ALA A 133 2.67 -3.80 10.61
N HIS A 134 2.14 -2.58 10.66
CA HIS A 134 1.08 -2.19 11.59
C HIS A 134 -0.22 -2.97 11.34
N LEU A 135 -0.65 -3.08 10.08
CA LEU A 135 -1.82 -3.85 9.67
C LEU A 135 -1.69 -5.32 10.10
N ASN A 136 -0.52 -5.93 9.86
CA ASN A 136 -0.28 -7.31 10.28
C ASN A 136 -0.28 -7.43 11.82
N LYS A 137 0.34 -6.49 12.54
CA LYS A 137 0.40 -6.57 14.01
C LYS A 137 -0.99 -6.55 14.65
N ILE A 138 -1.85 -5.62 14.24
CA ILE A 138 -3.16 -5.42 14.87
C ILE A 138 -4.23 -6.35 14.30
N PHE A 139 -4.29 -6.50 12.97
CA PHE A 139 -5.43 -7.08 12.30
C PHE A 139 -5.23 -8.54 11.85
N THR A 140 -4.14 -9.22 12.23
CA THR A 140 -3.92 -10.64 11.87
C THR A 140 -5.09 -11.54 12.28
N ASN A 141 -5.60 -11.37 13.51
CA ASN A 141 -6.72 -12.16 14.03
C ASN A 141 -8.02 -11.35 14.12
N TYR A 142 -8.03 -10.13 13.58
CA TYR A 142 -9.22 -9.30 13.53
C TYR A 142 -10.01 -9.62 12.25
N PRO A 143 -11.31 -9.96 12.35
CA PRO A 143 -12.12 -10.30 11.20
C PRO A 143 -12.42 -9.04 10.38
N LEU A 144 -11.59 -8.80 9.36
CA LEU A 144 -11.81 -7.72 8.40
C LEU A 144 -12.92 -8.07 7.41
N SER A 145 -13.55 -7.05 6.83
CA SER A 145 -14.45 -7.21 5.70
C SER A 145 -13.70 -7.76 4.47
N THR A 146 -14.42 -8.41 3.56
CA THR A 146 -13.80 -8.94 2.33
C THR A 146 -13.17 -7.82 1.50
N GLU A 147 -13.85 -6.68 1.39
CA GLU A 147 -13.36 -5.50 0.68
C GLU A 147 -12.02 -5.00 1.24
N VAL A 148 -11.93 -4.81 2.57
CA VAL A 148 -10.68 -4.36 3.21
C VAL A 148 -9.56 -5.38 3.01
N ARG A 149 -9.84 -6.69 3.12
CA ARG A 149 -8.82 -7.73 2.85
C ARG A 149 -8.30 -7.69 1.41
N GLU A 150 -9.18 -7.48 0.44
CA GLU A 150 -8.80 -7.36 -0.97
C GLU A 150 -7.97 -6.11 -1.22
N MET A 151 -8.33 -4.97 -0.63
CA MET A 151 -7.55 -3.73 -0.71
C MET A 151 -6.16 -3.90 -0.11
N ILE A 152 -6.04 -4.50 1.08
CA ILE A 152 -4.73 -4.79 1.71
C ILE A 152 -3.89 -5.70 0.79
N SER A 153 -4.50 -6.73 0.21
CA SER A 153 -3.79 -7.67 -0.66
C SER A 153 -3.30 -6.99 -1.94
N LYS A 154 -4.14 -6.17 -2.59
CA LYS A 154 -3.76 -5.37 -3.77
C LYS A 154 -2.66 -4.36 -3.43
N GLY A 155 -2.80 -3.64 -2.32
CA GLY A 155 -1.81 -2.67 -1.86
C GLY A 155 -0.44 -3.30 -1.59
N LYS A 156 -0.41 -4.46 -0.91
CA LYS A 156 0.83 -5.23 -0.69
C LYS A 156 1.48 -5.70 -1.99
N LEU A 157 0.68 -6.16 -2.95
CA LEU A 157 1.19 -6.59 -4.26
C LEU A 157 1.83 -5.41 -5.01
N LEU A 158 1.14 -4.27 -5.08
CA LEU A 158 1.64 -3.06 -5.74
C LEU A 158 2.88 -2.50 -5.06
N LEU A 159 2.95 -2.51 -3.73
CA LEU A 159 4.15 -2.16 -2.98
C LEU A 159 5.32 -3.07 -3.37
N LYS A 160 5.07 -4.38 -3.51
CA LYS A 160 6.12 -5.31 -3.91
C LYS A 160 6.62 -5.08 -5.33
N GLU A 161 5.71 -4.80 -6.26
CA GLU A 161 6.05 -4.40 -7.63
C GLU A 161 6.87 -3.10 -7.64
N ALA A 162 6.51 -2.12 -6.82
CA ALA A 162 7.25 -0.87 -6.69
C ALA A 162 8.67 -1.08 -6.17
N GLU A 163 8.86 -1.91 -5.15
CA GLU A 163 10.19 -2.26 -4.62
C GLU A 163 11.08 -2.92 -5.70
N ILE A 164 10.50 -3.82 -6.49
CA ILE A 164 11.21 -4.49 -7.59
C ILE A 164 11.61 -3.46 -8.65
N ALA A 165 10.69 -2.59 -9.08
CA ALA A 165 10.97 -1.54 -10.05
C ALA A 165 12.05 -0.56 -9.54
N PHE A 166 11.98 -0.18 -8.26
CA PHE A 166 12.98 0.66 -7.61
C PHE A 166 14.37 0.02 -7.60
N SER A 167 14.46 -1.28 -7.31
CA SER A 167 15.73 -2.03 -7.33
C SER A 167 16.36 -2.14 -8.72
N ARG A 168 15.57 -1.96 -9.77
CA ARG A 168 15.99 -1.93 -11.18
C ARG A 168 16.27 -0.50 -11.68
N GLU A 169 16.23 0.49 -10.80
CA GLU A 169 16.38 1.91 -11.12
C GLU A 169 15.26 2.46 -12.05
N GLU A 170 14.13 1.75 -12.15
CA GLU A 170 12.95 2.15 -12.93
C GLU A 170 12.06 3.11 -12.11
N TYR A 171 12.61 4.24 -11.69
CA TYR A 171 11.99 5.11 -10.67
C TYR A 171 10.61 5.64 -11.05
N LEU A 172 10.36 5.98 -12.32
CA LEU A 172 9.02 6.41 -12.74
C LEU A 172 7.99 5.30 -12.63
N HIS A 173 8.36 4.07 -13.01
CA HIS A 173 7.48 2.92 -12.91
C HIS A 173 7.18 2.60 -11.43
N ALA A 174 8.23 2.61 -10.60
CA ALA A 174 8.09 2.46 -9.14
C ALA A 174 7.14 3.51 -8.55
N ASN A 175 7.30 4.78 -8.93
CA ASN A 175 6.47 5.87 -8.41
C ASN A 175 4.98 5.68 -8.71
N THR A 176 4.63 5.25 -9.93
CA THR A 176 3.23 4.96 -10.29
C THR A 176 2.65 3.87 -9.40
N LYS A 177 3.39 2.77 -9.20
CA LYS A 177 2.96 1.66 -8.35
C LYS A 177 2.80 2.06 -6.88
N ILE A 178 3.66 2.94 -6.38
CA ILE A 178 3.56 3.45 -5.00
C ILE A 178 2.32 4.29 -4.81
N VAL A 179 1.94 5.15 -5.77
CA VAL A 179 0.72 5.96 -5.67
C VAL A 179 -0.50 5.07 -5.47
N ASP A 180 -0.62 4.01 -6.27
CA ASP A 180 -1.72 3.06 -6.13
C ASP A 180 -1.64 2.26 -4.82
N ALA A 181 -0.45 1.79 -4.44
CA ALA A 181 -0.23 1.08 -3.18
C ALA A 181 -0.59 1.94 -1.95
N GLU A 182 -0.22 3.22 -1.97
CA GLU A 182 -0.48 4.18 -0.91
C GLU A 182 -1.97 4.41 -0.71
N HIS A 183 -2.72 4.59 -1.80
CA HIS A 183 -4.18 4.69 -1.74
C HIS A 183 -4.78 3.44 -1.07
N PHE A 184 -4.47 2.24 -1.57
CA PHE A 184 -5.06 1.02 -1.01
C PHE A 184 -4.68 0.77 0.45
N LEU A 185 -3.40 0.93 0.81
CA LEU A 185 -2.92 0.61 2.17
C LEU A 185 -3.40 1.64 3.20
N THR A 186 -3.39 2.93 2.86
CA THR A 186 -3.85 3.99 3.77
C THR A 186 -5.35 3.91 3.99
N GLU A 187 -6.14 3.76 2.93
CA GLU A 187 -7.59 3.57 3.05
C GLU A 187 -7.94 2.31 3.84
N SER A 188 -7.21 1.21 3.60
CA SER A 188 -7.41 -0.02 4.37
C SER A 188 -7.12 0.17 5.85
N LEU A 189 -6.03 0.86 6.20
CA LEU A 189 -5.68 1.15 7.59
C LEU A 189 -6.73 2.03 8.25
N ASN A 190 -7.19 3.09 7.58
CA ASN A 190 -8.22 3.99 8.08
C ASN A 190 -9.53 3.24 8.32
N ASN A 191 -9.98 2.44 7.36
CA ASN A 191 -11.21 1.65 7.49
C ASN A 191 -11.12 0.59 8.60
N ALA A 192 -9.99 -0.13 8.68
CA ALA A 192 -9.78 -1.14 9.71
C ALA A 192 -9.71 -0.53 11.12
N THR A 193 -9.00 0.59 11.26
CA THR A 193 -8.87 1.31 12.54
C THR A 193 -10.19 1.92 12.96
N GLY A 194 -10.91 2.58 12.04
CA GLY A 194 -12.25 3.13 12.32
C GLY A 194 -13.24 2.06 12.74
N ASN A 195 -13.24 0.89 12.09
CA ASN A 195 -14.09 -0.24 12.48
C ASN A 195 -13.75 -0.77 13.89
N LEU A 196 -12.46 -0.84 14.23
CA LEU A 196 -12.01 -1.24 15.56
C LEU A 196 -12.41 -0.20 16.62
N GLU A 197 -12.21 1.09 16.35
CA GLU A 197 -12.63 2.17 17.25
C GLU A 197 -14.15 2.15 17.48
N ASP A 198 -14.94 1.99 16.42
CA ASP A 198 -16.39 1.86 16.48
C ASP A 198 -16.82 0.67 17.36
N TYR A 199 -16.15 -0.47 17.23
CA TYR A 199 -16.40 -1.63 18.08
C TYR A 199 -16.15 -1.30 19.56
N PHE A 200 -15.05 -0.62 19.86
CA PHE A 200 -14.68 -0.23 21.23
C PHE A 200 -15.54 0.89 21.83
N ARG A 201 -16.42 1.55 21.06
CA ARG A 201 -17.43 2.48 21.63
C ARG A 201 -18.35 1.81 22.65
N SER A 202 -18.51 0.50 22.56
CA SER A 202 -19.29 -0.30 23.52
C SER A 202 -18.53 -0.59 24.82
N TYR A 203 -17.24 -0.24 24.95
CA TYR A 203 -16.45 -0.54 26.15
C TYR A 203 -17.10 -0.11 27.48
N PRO A 204 -17.75 1.07 27.61
CA PRO A 204 -18.40 1.45 28.87
C PRO A 204 -19.50 0.47 29.30
N ILE A 205 -20.28 -0.07 28.36
CA ILE A 205 -21.35 -1.02 28.68
C ILE A 205 -20.77 -2.40 29.05
N TRP A 206 -19.73 -2.83 28.35
CA TRP A 206 -19.00 -4.05 28.65
C TRP A 206 -18.43 -4.03 30.06
N ARG A 207 -17.78 -2.92 30.43
CA ARG A 207 -17.23 -2.71 31.78
C ARG A 207 -18.32 -2.80 32.85
N GLN A 208 -19.46 -2.16 32.63
CA GLN A 208 -20.60 -2.24 33.55
C GLN A 208 -21.10 -3.67 33.74
N TRP A 209 -21.22 -4.46 32.65
CA TRP A 209 -21.62 -5.86 32.73
C TRP A 209 -20.61 -6.73 33.49
N VAL A 210 -19.32 -6.54 33.22
CA VAL A 210 -18.22 -7.23 33.92
C VAL A 210 -18.26 -6.92 35.42
N ASP A 211 -18.32 -5.64 35.79
CA ASP A 211 -18.34 -5.20 37.19
C ASP A 211 -19.57 -5.77 37.92
N LYS A 212 -20.73 -5.77 37.26
CA LYS A 212 -21.96 -6.36 37.79
C LYS A 212 -21.80 -7.85 38.05
N THR A 213 -21.27 -8.61 37.09
CA THR A 213 -21.11 -10.06 37.23
C THR A 213 -20.12 -10.45 38.33
N ILE A 214 -19.01 -9.73 38.45
CA ILE A 214 -18.04 -9.93 39.54
C ILE A 214 -18.68 -9.58 40.90
N SER A 215 -19.44 -8.48 40.97
CA SER A 215 -20.14 -8.06 42.19
C SER A 215 -21.20 -9.08 42.62
N ASP A 216 -21.97 -9.62 41.68
CA ASP A 216 -23.00 -10.63 41.97
C ASP A 216 -22.36 -11.96 42.41
N SER A 217 -21.25 -12.37 41.79
CA SER A 217 -20.44 -13.52 42.25
C SER A 217 -19.94 -13.36 43.69
N ARG A 218 -19.47 -12.15 44.06
CA ARG A 218 -19.02 -11.83 45.43
C ARG A 218 -20.17 -11.91 46.43
N ARG A 219 -21.29 -11.26 46.11
CA ARG A 219 -22.47 -11.20 47.00
C ARG A 219 -23.05 -12.59 47.28
N ASN A 220 -23.10 -13.43 46.25
CA ASN A 220 -23.74 -14.74 46.33
C ASN A 220 -22.75 -15.86 46.70
N LYS A 221 -21.45 -15.56 46.84
CA LYS A 221 -20.38 -16.55 47.03
C LYS A 221 -20.46 -17.68 46.00
N SER A 222 -20.72 -17.32 44.75
CA SER A 222 -21.01 -18.24 43.65
C SER A 222 -20.01 -18.12 42.51
N TYR A 223 -20.01 -19.13 41.63
CA TYR A 223 -19.27 -19.05 40.38
C TYR A 223 -19.93 -18.09 39.39
N SER A 224 -19.12 -17.48 38.53
CA SER A 224 -19.55 -16.75 37.32
C SER A 224 -18.50 -16.88 36.23
N ILE A 225 -18.90 -16.66 34.98
CA ILE A 225 -18.05 -16.77 33.80
C ILE A 225 -18.03 -15.41 33.09
N ILE A 226 -16.85 -14.96 32.68
CA ILE A 226 -16.68 -13.78 31.83
C ILE A 226 -15.87 -14.18 30.60
N VAL A 227 -16.38 -13.90 29.42
CA VAL A 227 -15.68 -14.13 28.14
C VAL A 227 -15.27 -12.78 27.57
N ASP A 228 -13.97 -12.59 27.40
CA ASP A 228 -13.35 -11.48 26.69
C ASP A 228 -13.06 -11.91 25.26
N LYS A 229 -13.81 -11.37 24.30
CA LYS A 229 -13.74 -11.78 22.90
C LYS A 229 -12.44 -11.33 22.23
N TYR A 230 -12.01 -10.09 22.47
CA TYR A 230 -10.78 -9.54 21.89
C TYR A 230 -9.55 -10.29 22.38
N ALA A 231 -9.46 -10.52 23.70
CA ALA A 231 -8.35 -11.26 24.31
C ALA A 231 -8.44 -12.78 24.09
N ARG A 232 -9.58 -13.30 23.60
CA ARG A 232 -9.89 -14.73 23.47
C ARG A 232 -9.71 -15.47 24.78
N LYS A 233 -10.24 -14.89 25.86
CA LYS A 233 -10.13 -15.47 27.20
C LYS A 233 -11.49 -15.77 27.80
N CYS A 234 -11.58 -16.90 28.48
CA CYS A 234 -12.67 -17.25 29.38
C CYS A 234 -12.15 -17.20 30.82
N HIS A 235 -12.72 -16.32 31.63
CA HIS A 235 -12.39 -16.11 33.02
C HIS A 235 -13.45 -16.72 33.92
N ILE A 236 -13.04 -17.55 34.87
CA ILE A 236 -13.93 -18.12 35.88
C ILE A 236 -13.69 -17.41 37.20
N TYR A 237 -14.74 -16.84 37.77
CA TYR A 237 -14.71 -16.16 39.07
C TYR A 237 -15.45 -16.98 40.13
N TYR A 238 -14.98 -16.89 41.37
CA TYR A 238 -15.68 -17.36 42.55
C TYR A 238 -15.56 -16.30 43.65
N ASN A 239 -16.67 -15.94 44.29
CA ASN A 239 -16.69 -14.90 45.33
C ASN A 239 -16.05 -13.57 44.84
N GLY A 240 -16.23 -13.23 43.56
CA GLY A 240 -15.63 -12.05 42.93
C GLY A 240 -14.11 -12.11 42.75
N ILE A 241 -13.47 -13.27 42.94
CA ILE A 241 -12.03 -13.50 42.73
C ILE A 241 -11.84 -14.44 41.54
N ARG A 242 -10.98 -14.06 40.60
CA ARG A 242 -10.66 -14.85 39.41
C ARG A 242 -9.89 -16.11 39.82
N GLN A 243 -10.46 -17.28 39.50
CA GLN A 243 -9.89 -18.60 39.81
C GLN A 243 -9.13 -19.20 38.62
N HIS A 244 -9.70 -19.08 37.42
CA HIS A 244 -9.15 -19.68 36.20
C HIS A 244 -9.24 -18.71 35.02
N VAL A 245 -8.32 -18.86 34.08
CA VAL A 245 -8.32 -18.20 32.78
C VAL A 245 -7.94 -19.21 31.72
N TYR A 246 -8.75 -19.32 30.68
CA TYR A 246 -8.57 -20.27 29.58
C TYR A 246 -8.61 -19.56 28.24
N ASP A 247 -7.92 -20.11 27.26
CA ASP A 247 -8.04 -19.68 25.87
C ASP A 247 -9.37 -20.13 25.28
N VAL A 248 -9.97 -19.30 24.43
CA VAL A 248 -11.21 -19.67 23.73
C VAL A 248 -11.13 -19.43 22.23
N GLU A 249 -11.91 -20.21 21.51
CA GLU A 249 -12.19 -20.00 20.09
C GLU A 249 -13.63 -19.57 19.92
N LEU A 250 -13.84 -18.57 19.08
CA LEU A 250 -15.12 -17.88 18.95
C LEU A 250 -15.75 -18.13 17.58
N GLY A 251 -16.85 -17.41 17.34
CA GLY A 251 -17.44 -17.29 16.02
C GLY A 251 -16.45 -16.66 15.02
N LYS A 252 -16.47 -17.11 13.77
CA LYS A 252 -15.59 -16.55 12.71
C LYS A 252 -15.71 -15.04 12.54
N ASN A 253 -16.87 -14.47 12.87
CA ASN A 253 -17.14 -13.05 12.85
C ASN A 253 -17.29 -12.52 14.28
N TRP A 254 -16.36 -12.87 15.18
CA TRP A 254 -16.50 -12.57 16.60
C TRP A 254 -16.64 -11.07 16.88
N VAL A 255 -16.01 -10.17 16.12
CA VAL A 255 -16.23 -8.71 16.31
C VAL A 255 -17.64 -8.27 15.92
N GLY A 256 -18.27 -8.98 14.98
CA GLY A 256 -19.61 -8.63 14.52
C GLY A 256 -20.62 -8.61 15.66
N HIS A 257 -21.55 -7.67 15.61
CA HIS A 257 -22.73 -7.70 16.46
C HIS A 257 -23.59 -8.89 16.08
N LYS A 258 -23.90 -9.75 17.05
CA LYS A 258 -24.77 -10.88 16.81
C LYS A 258 -26.21 -10.42 16.68
N ARG A 259 -26.73 -10.38 15.46
CA ARG A 259 -28.06 -9.84 15.15
C ARG A 259 -28.97 -10.84 14.44
N ILE A 260 -28.39 -11.79 13.71
CA ILE A 260 -29.17 -12.74 12.91
C ILE A 260 -28.55 -14.14 12.90
N LYS A 261 -29.40 -15.14 12.66
CA LYS A 261 -28.96 -16.52 12.43
C LYS A 261 -27.99 -16.57 11.25
N GLY A 262 -26.81 -17.15 11.48
CA GLY A 262 -25.80 -17.38 10.45
C GLY A 262 -24.77 -16.25 10.29
N ASP A 263 -24.83 -15.19 11.11
CA ASP A 263 -23.82 -14.13 11.14
C ASP A 263 -22.45 -14.57 11.66
N LYS A 264 -22.38 -15.76 12.27
CA LYS A 264 -21.18 -16.35 12.88
C LYS A 264 -20.53 -15.45 13.94
N ALA A 265 -21.31 -14.55 14.53
CA ALA A 265 -20.89 -13.74 15.65
C ALA A 265 -21.18 -14.47 16.97
N THR A 266 -20.26 -14.34 17.92
CA THR A 266 -20.50 -14.69 19.32
C THR A 266 -21.20 -13.49 19.98
N PRO A 267 -22.35 -13.69 20.66
CA PRO A 267 -23.13 -12.57 21.19
C PRO A 267 -22.37 -11.84 22.30
N GLU A 268 -22.78 -10.60 22.55
CA GLU A 268 -22.31 -9.79 23.68
C GLU A 268 -23.50 -9.45 24.56
N GLY A 269 -23.33 -9.63 25.87
CA GLY A 269 -24.43 -9.45 26.81
C GLY A 269 -24.23 -10.22 28.11
N MET A 270 -25.27 -10.15 28.95
CA MET A 270 -25.35 -10.89 30.20
C MET A 270 -26.33 -12.06 30.05
N TYR A 271 -25.80 -13.26 30.21
CA TYR A 271 -26.48 -14.54 30.02
C TYR A 271 -26.42 -15.37 31.29
N LYS A 272 -27.09 -16.52 31.27
CA LYS A 272 -26.95 -17.58 32.26
C LYS A 272 -26.95 -18.95 31.60
N VAL A 273 -26.32 -19.90 32.26
CA VAL A 273 -26.41 -21.30 31.88
C VAL A 273 -27.83 -21.79 32.16
N ILE A 274 -28.54 -22.30 31.14
CA ILE A 274 -29.88 -22.88 31.30
C ILE A 274 -29.89 -24.41 31.26
N ARG A 275 -28.81 -25.03 30.75
CA ARG A 275 -28.72 -26.48 30.71
C ARG A 275 -27.28 -26.96 30.63
N LYS A 276 -26.98 -28.05 31.33
CA LYS A 276 -25.70 -28.77 31.26
C LYS A 276 -25.80 -30.04 30.43
N LEU A 277 -25.02 -30.11 29.35
CA LEU A 277 -24.94 -31.27 28.46
C LEU A 277 -23.61 -32.01 28.68
N GLY A 278 -23.69 -33.15 29.35
CA GLY A 278 -22.53 -34.03 29.58
C GLY A 278 -22.14 -34.86 28.35
N SER A 279 -21.08 -35.65 28.48
CA SER A 279 -20.62 -36.57 27.43
C SER A 279 -21.73 -37.51 26.95
N GLY A 280 -21.83 -37.68 25.63
CA GLY A 280 -22.90 -38.43 24.98
C GLY A 280 -24.21 -37.65 24.76
N ARG A 281 -24.38 -36.47 25.36
CA ARG A 281 -25.57 -35.61 25.18
C ARG A 281 -25.33 -34.42 24.24
N THR A 282 -24.11 -34.25 23.76
CA THR A 282 -23.71 -33.23 22.78
C THR A 282 -22.57 -33.75 21.91
N LYS A 283 -22.45 -33.22 20.69
CA LYS A 283 -21.32 -33.49 19.78
C LYS A 283 -20.01 -32.82 20.24
N TYR A 284 -20.10 -31.86 21.17
CA TYR A 284 -18.97 -31.04 21.62
C TYR A 284 -18.27 -31.54 22.89
N TYR A 285 -18.26 -32.86 23.12
CA TYR A 285 -17.77 -33.49 24.36
C TYR A 285 -18.58 -33.13 25.62
N LYS A 286 -18.59 -31.86 26.04
CA LYS A 286 -19.45 -31.27 27.08
C LYS A 286 -19.86 -29.87 26.67
N ALA A 287 -21.04 -29.41 27.07
CA ALA A 287 -21.53 -28.07 26.74
C ALA A 287 -22.41 -27.47 27.85
N LEU A 288 -22.33 -26.15 27.99
CA LEU A 288 -23.22 -25.31 28.78
C LEU A 288 -24.07 -24.48 27.82
N LEU A 289 -25.37 -24.76 27.78
CA LEU A 289 -26.30 -24.00 26.95
C LEU A 289 -26.63 -22.68 27.64
N LEU A 290 -26.50 -21.58 26.93
CA LEU A 290 -26.84 -20.24 27.39
C LEU A 290 -28.30 -19.90 27.07
N ASP A 291 -28.88 -18.94 27.78
CA ASP A 291 -30.22 -18.39 27.51
C ASP A 291 -30.28 -17.44 26.31
N TYR A 292 -29.32 -17.49 25.38
CA TYR A 292 -29.38 -16.72 24.16
C TYR A 292 -30.40 -17.32 23.16
N PRO A 293 -31.30 -16.52 22.57
CA PRO A 293 -31.52 -15.11 22.87
C PRO A 293 -32.35 -14.90 24.16
N ASN A 294 -31.89 -13.99 25.02
CA ASN A 294 -32.60 -13.58 26.23
C ASN A 294 -33.62 -12.46 25.91
N GLU A 295 -34.22 -11.83 26.92
CA GLU A 295 -35.24 -10.80 26.69
C GLU A 295 -34.67 -9.51 26.09
N GLU A 296 -33.45 -9.14 26.48
CA GLU A 296 -32.72 -8.01 25.91
C GLU A 296 -32.41 -8.23 24.43
N ASP A 297 -31.89 -9.42 24.06
CA ASP A 297 -31.61 -9.78 22.66
C ASP A 297 -32.89 -9.75 21.82
N LYS A 298 -34.00 -10.29 22.35
CA LYS A 298 -35.29 -10.28 21.66
C LYS A 298 -35.83 -8.86 21.49
N ALA A 299 -35.65 -7.99 22.49
CA ALA A 299 -36.08 -6.60 22.42
C ALA A 299 -35.26 -5.80 21.39
N GLU A 300 -33.94 -6.01 21.35
CA GLU A 300 -33.08 -5.42 20.32
C GLU A 300 -33.45 -5.89 18.93
N PHE A 301 -33.61 -7.21 18.75
CA PHE A 301 -34.00 -7.79 17.47
C PHE A 301 -35.34 -7.25 16.96
N ARG A 302 -36.35 -7.12 17.82
CA ARG A 302 -37.64 -6.51 17.44
C ARG A 302 -37.48 -5.05 17.00
N ARG A 303 -36.70 -4.26 17.73
CA ARG A 303 -36.42 -2.87 17.38
C ARG A 303 -35.72 -2.75 16.02
N ASP A 304 -34.76 -3.62 15.75
CA ASP A 304 -34.03 -3.63 14.49
C ASP A 304 -34.93 -4.01 13.30
N LEU A 305 -35.91 -4.90 13.50
CA LEU A 305 -36.96 -5.18 12.51
C LEU A 305 -37.89 -3.97 12.29
N GLU A 306 -38.34 -3.33 13.38
CA GLU A 306 -39.27 -2.19 13.33
C GLU A 306 -38.65 -0.96 12.65
N THR A 307 -37.35 -0.73 12.88
CA THR A 307 -36.60 0.40 12.31
C THR A 307 -36.06 0.14 10.90
N GLY A 308 -36.26 -1.08 10.37
CA GLY A 308 -35.78 -1.47 9.04
C GLY A 308 -34.28 -1.72 8.95
N VAL A 309 -33.58 -1.80 10.08
CA VAL A 309 -32.17 -2.20 10.15
C VAL A 309 -32.00 -3.65 9.74
N LEU A 310 -32.96 -4.51 10.10
CA LEU A 310 -33.02 -5.91 9.68
C LEU A 310 -34.21 -6.15 8.75
N PRO A 311 -34.06 -7.05 7.76
CA PRO A 311 -35.17 -7.42 6.88
C PRO A 311 -36.24 -8.21 7.66
N PRO A 312 -37.54 -8.11 7.31
CA PRO A 312 -38.63 -8.82 8.00
C PRO A 312 -38.49 -10.35 8.03
N THR A 313 -37.69 -10.92 7.13
CA THR A 313 -37.41 -12.36 7.03
C THR A 313 -36.25 -12.82 7.91
N ALA A 314 -35.57 -11.91 8.62
CA ALA A 314 -34.48 -12.25 9.52
C ALA A 314 -34.98 -13.14 10.67
N GLY A 315 -34.11 -14.03 11.14
CA GLY A 315 -34.33 -14.80 12.36
C GLY A 315 -33.21 -14.54 13.35
N ILE A 316 -33.54 -14.41 14.64
CA ILE A 316 -32.57 -14.09 15.72
C ILE A 316 -31.53 -15.20 15.97
N GLY A 317 -31.89 -16.46 15.68
CA GLY A 317 -31.04 -17.62 15.99
C GLY A 317 -31.19 -18.10 17.43
N GLY A 318 -30.19 -18.84 17.93
CA GLY A 318 -30.21 -19.46 19.26
C GLY A 318 -29.12 -20.51 19.42
N LEU A 319 -29.21 -21.32 20.48
CA LEU A 319 -28.32 -22.46 20.76
C LEU A 319 -26.84 -22.07 20.90
N ILE A 320 -26.57 -20.94 21.56
CA ILE A 320 -25.20 -20.53 21.89
C ILE A 320 -24.75 -21.29 23.14
N GLU A 321 -23.58 -21.91 23.04
CA GLU A 321 -23.03 -22.79 24.06
C GLU A 321 -21.58 -22.41 24.39
N ILE A 322 -21.17 -22.65 25.64
CA ILE A 322 -19.75 -22.81 26.00
C ILE A 322 -19.47 -24.31 25.99
N HIS A 323 -18.54 -24.78 25.14
CA HIS A 323 -18.38 -26.21 24.88
C HIS A 323 -16.92 -26.66 24.69
N GLY A 324 -16.69 -27.98 24.73
CA GLY A 324 -15.38 -28.60 24.46
C GLY A 324 -15.01 -28.65 22.97
N ARG A 325 -14.08 -29.51 22.58
CA ARG A 325 -13.61 -29.66 21.16
C ARG A 325 -13.00 -28.40 20.53
N GLY A 326 -12.57 -27.45 21.36
CA GLY A 326 -11.68 -26.37 20.97
C GLY A 326 -10.22 -26.82 20.86
N GLY A 327 -9.30 -25.86 20.78
CA GLY A 327 -7.86 -26.10 20.65
C GLY A 327 -7.37 -26.32 19.22
N ARG A 328 -8.09 -25.75 18.24
CA ARG A 328 -7.73 -25.72 16.81
C ARG A 328 -6.78 -24.57 16.45
N GLY A 329 -6.63 -23.56 17.32
CA GLY A 329 -5.82 -22.37 17.11
C GLY A 329 -6.46 -21.31 16.21
N ILE A 330 -7.77 -21.40 15.93
CA ILE A 330 -8.47 -20.44 15.05
C ILE A 330 -9.93 -20.29 15.47
N ASP A 331 -10.51 -19.10 15.31
CA ASP A 331 -11.94 -18.86 15.51
C ASP A 331 -12.76 -19.59 14.41
N TRP A 332 -13.54 -20.61 14.80
CA TRP A 332 -14.20 -21.51 13.84
C TRP A 332 -15.69 -21.74 14.06
N THR A 333 -16.23 -21.34 15.21
CA THR A 333 -17.61 -21.66 15.57
C THR A 333 -18.60 -20.81 14.75
N ASP A 334 -19.89 -21.14 14.83
CA ASP A 334 -20.96 -20.29 14.29
C ASP A 334 -21.53 -19.31 15.36
N GLY A 335 -20.80 -19.11 16.46
CA GLY A 335 -21.15 -18.18 17.54
C GLY A 335 -20.95 -18.73 18.95
N CYS A 336 -20.72 -20.04 19.10
CA CYS A 336 -20.37 -20.65 20.38
C CYS A 336 -18.97 -20.25 20.87
N ILE A 337 -18.68 -20.58 22.13
CA ILE A 337 -17.37 -20.39 22.76
C ILE A 337 -16.76 -21.78 22.99
N ALA A 338 -15.69 -22.10 22.27
CA ALA A 338 -15.04 -23.40 22.36
C ALA A 338 -13.80 -23.33 23.26
N LEU A 339 -13.72 -24.28 24.18
CA LEU A 339 -12.61 -24.57 25.07
C LEU A 339 -12.00 -25.92 24.69
N THR A 340 -10.75 -26.19 25.09
CA THR A 340 -10.24 -27.55 25.01
C THR A 340 -11.02 -28.48 25.95
N ASP A 341 -11.00 -29.79 25.68
CA ASP A 341 -11.77 -30.75 26.48
C ASP A 341 -11.36 -30.75 27.97
N TRP A 342 -10.09 -30.54 28.27
CA TRP A 342 -9.58 -30.50 29.66
C TRP A 342 -10.01 -29.23 30.41
N GLU A 343 -10.06 -28.08 29.74
CA GLU A 343 -10.57 -26.83 30.31
C GLU A 343 -12.08 -26.94 30.52
N MET A 344 -12.78 -27.52 29.55
CA MET A 344 -14.22 -27.74 29.62
C MET A 344 -14.58 -28.66 30.79
N ASP A 345 -13.74 -29.64 31.16
CA ASP A 345 -13.95 -30.47 32.35
C ASP A 345 -13.97 -29.65 33.64
N VAL A 346 -13.07 -28.66 33.75
CA VAL A 346 -13.04 -27.75 34.89
C VAL A 346 -14.27 -26.86 34.88
N VAL A 347 -14.53 -26.17 33.78
CA VAL A 347 -15.67 -25.24 33.65
C VAL A 347 -17.00 -25.95 33.90
N PHE A 348 -17.18 -27.15 33.33
CA PHE A 348 -18.40 -27.95 33.51
C PHE A 348 -18.59 -28.41 34.95
N ARG A 349 -17.52 -28.63 35.72
CA ARG A 349 -17.64 -28.98 37.15
C ARG A 349 -18.02 -27.78 38.00
N LEU A 350 -17.48 -26.60 37.69
CA LEU A 350 -17.68 -25.38 38.49
C LEU A 350 -19.03 -24.69 38.20
N ALA A 351 -19.47 -24.67 36.94
CA ALA A 351 -20.71 -24.02 36.54
C ALA A 351 -21.95 -24.93 36.73
N GLY A 352 -23.00 -24.37 37.31
CA GLY A 352 -24.35 -24.94 37.40
C GLY A 352 -25.37 -24.24 36.49
N GLU A 353 -26.58 -24.77 36.39
CA GLU A 353 -27.71 -23.99 35.84
C GLU A 353 -27.94 -22.74 36.70
N GLY A 354 -28.23 -21.61 36.05
CA GLY A 354 -28.30 -20.29 36.68
C GLY A 354 -26.94 -19.59 36.85
N THR A 355 -25.81 -20.23 36.55
CA THR A 355 -24.50 -19.57 36.62
C THR A 355 -24.47 -18.37 35.66
N PRO A 356 -24.18 -17.15 36.15
CA PRO A 356 -24.05 -15.98 35.30
C PRO A 356 -22.88 -16.11 34.32
N VAL A 357 -23.12 -15.72 33.07
CA VAL A 357 -22.14 -15.69 31.99
C VAL A 357 -22.20 -14.31 31.34
N THR A 358 -21.11 -13.55 31.37
CA THR A 358 -21.02 -12.26 30.67
C THR A 358 -20.07 -12.38 29.50
N ILE A 359 -20.51 -11.99 28.32
CA ILE A 359 -19.68 -11.97 27.12
C ILE A 359 -19.52 -10.52 26.70
N VAL A 360 -18.27 -10.08 26.56
CA VAL A 360 -17.92 -8.70 26.19
C VAL A 360 -16.93 -8.67 25.05
N GLY A 361 -16.91 -7.56 24.31
CA GLY A 361 -15.90 -7.36 23.29
C GLY A 361 -14.50 -7.28 23.89
N SER A 362 -14.31 -6.50 24.96
CA SER A 362 -13.07 -6.50 25.74
C SER A 362 -13.29 -6.08 27.19
N MET A 363 -12.44 -6.59 28.09
CA MET A 363 -12.34 -6.14 29.48
C MET A 363 -11.39 -4.95 29.66
N VAL A 364 -10.58 -4.64 28.66
CA VAL A 364 -9.63 -3.51 28.66
C VAL A 364 -10.04 -2.47 27.61
N LYS A 365 -9.64 -1.23 27.81
CA LYS A 365 -9.90 -0.15 26.84
C LYS A 365 -8.95 -0.25 25.65
N LEU A 366 -9.32 0.32 24.51
CA LEU A 366 -8.53 0.25 23.28
C LEU A 366 -7.08 0.76 23.48
N ASP A 367 -6.90 1.88 24.19
CA ASP A 367 -5.56 2.46 24.42
C ASP A 367 -4.63 1.53 25.23
N GLU A 368 -5.18 0.60 26.02
CA GLU A 368 -4.39 -0.37 26.80
C GLU A 368 -3.99 -1.59 25.97
N ILE A 369 -4.61 -1.79 24.80
CA ILE A 369 -4.31 -2.91 23.90
C ILE A 369 -3.11 -2.58 23.00
N HIS A 370 -2.96 -1.30 22.65
CA HIS A 370 -1.93 -0.82 21.72
C HIS A 370 -0.60 -0.46 22.41
N ASN A 371 -0.59 -0.38 23.74
CA ASN A 371 0.60 -0.23 24.58
C ASN A 371 1.13 -1.59 25.02
#